data_AF-A0A954E960-F1
#
_entry.id   AF-A0A954E960-F1
#
_cell.length_a   1.000
_cell.length_b   1.000
_cell.length_c   1.000
_cell.angle_alpha   90.00
_cell.angle_beta   90.00
_cell.angle_gamma   90.00
#
_symmetry.space_group_name_H-M   'P 1'
#
loop_
_entity.id
_entity.type
_entity.pdbx_description
1 polymer ?
#
loop_
_entity_poly.entity_id
_entity_poly.type
_entity_poly.pdbx_seq_one_letter_code
_entity_poly.pdbx_strand_id
1 'polypeptide(L)' 'MSTLFPPLLASQIPTLFYMFPVTAVIALVYSASRYEDAGAILRKSCRLFSQISVFLVGILLLLYVLTVKL' A
#
# COMPACT_ATOMS: atom_id res chain seq x y z
N MET A 1 32.33 -6.35 -23.02
CA MET A 1 31.12 -5.50 -22.90
C MET A 1 29.97 -6.38 -22.43
N SER A 2 29.81 -6.62 -21.12
CA SER A 2 28.78 -7.56 -20.62
C SER A 2 28.38 -7.35 -19.15
N THR A 3 28.69 -6.21 -18.53
CA THR A 3 28.48 -5.99 -17.09
C THR A 3 27.41 -4.94 -16.75
N LEU A 4 26.65 -4.44 -17.73
CA LEU A 4 25.68 -3.34 -17.51
C LEU A 4 24.23 -3.80 -17.25
N PHE A 5 23.95 -5.11 -17.28
CA PHE A 5 22.61 -5.66 -17.08
C PHE A 5 22.09 -5.85 -15.64
N PRO A 6 22.89 -5.86 -14.55
CA PRO A 6 22.34 -6.18 -13.23
C PRO A 6 21.34 -5.16 -12.64
N PRO A 7 21.46 -3.83 -12.83
CA PRO A 7 20.54 -2.90 -12.15
C PRO A 7 19.16 -2.84 -12.80
N LEU A 8 19.00 -3.19 -14.08
CA LEU A 8 17.68 -3.17 -14.73
C LEU A 8 16.75 -4.27 -14.21
N LEU A 9 17.26 -5.47 -13.92
CA LEU A 9 16.44 -6.55 -13.37
C LEU A 9 16.08 -6.31 -11.89
N ALA A 10 16.96 -5.65 -11.12
CA ALA A 10 16.68 -5.31 -9.72
C ALA A 10 15.61 -4.21 -9.55
N SER A 11 15.38 -3.41 -10.60
CA SER A 11 14.41 -2.30 -10.59
C SER A 11 12.98 -2.68 -10.99
N GLN A 12 12.73 -3.96 -11.32
CA GLN A 12 11.40 -4.42 -11.68
C GLN A 12 10.60 -4.73 -10.42
N ILE A 13 10.00 -3.70 -9.82
CA ILE A 13 8.91 -3.91 -8.86
C ILE A 13 7.87 -4.75 -9.61
N PRO A 14 7.66 -6.02 -9.22
CA PRO A 14 6.80 -6.91 -9.99
C PRO A 14 5.40 -6.32 -10.00
N THR A 15 4.75 -6.29 -11.17
CA THR A 15 3.42 -5.68 -11.38
C THR A 15 2.37 -6.18 -10.40
N LEU A 16 2.57 -7.37 -9.84
CA LEU A 16 1.80 -7.97 -8.75
C LEU A 16 1.73 -7.08 -7.49
N PHE A 17 2.77 -6.31 -7.19
CA PHE A 17 2.80 -5.37 -6.05
C PHE A 17 1.79 -4.23 -6.22
N TYR A 18 1.52 -3.81 -7.45
CA TYR A 18 0.47 -2.83 -7.76
C TYR A 18 -0.91 -3.47 -7.86
N MET A 19 -1.01 -4.75 -8.20
CA MET A 19 -2.27 -5.48 -8.19
C MET A 19 -2.86 -5.64 -6.79
N PHE A 20 -2.03 -5.86 -5.77
CA PHE A 20 -2.49 -6.08 -4.39
C PHE A 20 -3.34 -4.93 -3.81
N PRO A 21 -2.93 -3.65 -3.88
CA PRO A 21 -3.77 -2.55 -3.41
C PRO A 21 -5.03 -2.40 -4.28
N VAL A 22 -4.92 -2.61 -5.59
CA VAL A 22 -6.04 -2.45 -6.52
C VAL A 22 -7.11 -3.53 -6.28
N THR A 23 -6.73 -4.78 -6.08
CA THR A 23 -7.67 -5.86 -5.77
C THR A 23 -8.32 -5.68 -4.41
N ALA A 24 -7.58 -5.20 -3.41
CA ALA A 24 -8.16 -4.86 -2.11
C ALA A 24 -9.21 -3.74 -2.21
N VAL A 25 -8.96 -2.70 -3.02
CA VAL A 25 -9.92 -1.61 -3.26
C VAL A 25 -11.17 -2.12 -3.99
N ILE A 26 -11.01 -2.93 -5.05
CA ILE A 26 -12.15 -3.47 -5.81
C ILE A 26 -12.97 -4.43 -4.95
N ALA A 27 -12.33 -5.32 -4.19
CA ALA A 27 -13.02 -6.23 -3.28
C ALA A 27 -13.77 -5.48 -2.18
N LEU A 28 -13.21 -4.40 -1.67
CA LEU A 28 -13.86 -3.51 -0.70
C LEU A 28 -15.11 -2.85 -1.29
N VAL A 29 -15.00 -2.25 -2.49
CA VAL A 29 -16.12 -1.56 -3.17
C VAL A 29 -17.24 -2.56 -3.51
N TYR A 30 -16.87 -3.74 -4.02
CA TYR A 30 -17.81 -4.79 -4.35
C TYR A 30 -18.53 -5.34 -3.10
N SER A 31 -17.78 -5.60 -2.03
CA SER A 31 -18.35 -6.10 -0.77
C SER A 31 -19.21 -5.05 -0.08
N ALA A 32 -18.83 -3.76 -0.12
CA ALA A 32 -19.62 -2.66 0.41
C ALA A 32 -20.92 -2.41 -0.39
N SER A 33 -20.91 -2.66 -1.70
CA SER A 33 -22.10 -2.48 -2.56
C SER A 33 -23.13 -3.59 -2.41
N ARG A 34 -22.73 -4.78 -1.92
CA ARG A 34 -23.57 -5.98 -1.91
C ARG A 34 -24.24 -6.31 -0.57
N TYR A 35 -23.73 -5.81 0.55
CA TYR A 35 -24.29 -6.09 1.88
C TYR A 35 -25.00 -4.85 2.46
N GLU A 36 -26.25 -5.02 2.89
CA GLU A 36 -27.18 -3.97 3.35
C GLU A 36 -26.69 -3.20 4.59
N ASP A 37 -25.70 -3.70 5.32
CA ASP A 37 -25.00 -3.02 6.43
C ASP A 37 -23.67 -2.36 5.98
N ALA A 38 -23.70 -1.67 4.84
CA ALA A 38 -22.53 -0.99 4.24
C ALA A 38 -21.78 -0.08 5.24
N GLY A 39 -22.50 0.52 6.20
CA GLY A 39 -21.93 1.40 7.21
C GLY A 39 -20.96 0.70 8.18
N ALA A 40 -21.26 -0.54 8.59
CA ALA A 40 -20.41 -1.27 9.54
C ALA A 40 -19.09 -1.70 8.90
N ILE A 41 -19.13 -2.12 7.63
CA ILE A 41 -17.97 -2.52 6.84
C ILE A 41 -17.11 -1.30 6.51
N LEU A 42 -17.71 -0.20 6.01
CA LEU A 42 -16.97 1.03 5.73
C LEU A 42 -16.27 1.59 6.96
N ARG A 43 -16.92 1.53 8.13
CA ARG A 43 -16.32 2.02 9.38
C ARG A 43 -15.12 1.18 9.82
N LYS A 44 -15.21 -0.15 9.71
CA LYS A 44 -14.08 -1.04 10.00
C LYS A 44 -12.94 -0.86 9.00
N SER A 45 -13.26 -0.77 7.71
CA SER A 45 -12.27 -0.62 6.66
C SER A 45 -11.59 0.76 6.68
N CYS A 46 -12.33 1.84 6.92
CA CYS A 46 -11.73 3.17 7.14
C CYS A 46 -10.83 3.19 8.37
N ARG A 47 -11.21 2.50 9.45
CA ARG A 47 -10.37 2.39 10.65
C ARG A 47 -9.06 1.65 10.36
N LEU A 48 -9.12 0.53 9.66
CA LEU A 48 -7.94 -0.23 9.26
C LEU A 48 -7.06 0.54 8.27
N PHE A 49 -7.66 1.16 7.26
CA PHE A 49 -6.97 2.01 6.29
C PHE A 49 -6.25 3.16 7.00
N SER A 50 -6.95 3.87 7.89
CA SER A 50 -6.36 4.96 8.67
C SER A 50 -5.23 4.47 9.57
N GLN A 51 -5.34 3.31 10.21
CA GLN A 51 -4.24 2.72 10.99
C GLN A 51 -3.01 2.43 10.13
N ILE A 52 -3.21 1.80 8.97
CA ILE A 52 -2.11 1.46 8.05
C ILE A 52 -1.46 2.74 7.51
N SER A 53 -2.24 3.73 7.10
CA SER A 53 -1.73 5.01 6.61
C SER A 53 -0.92 5.75 7.68
N VAL A 54 -1.43 5.84 8.92
CA VAL A 54 -0.70 6.49 10.03
C VAL A 54 0.60 5.77 10.32
N PHE A 55 0.59 4.44 10.33
CA PHE A 55 1.80 3.65 10.55
C PHE A 55 2.83 3.85 9.44
N LEU A 56 2.41 3.81 8.18
CA LEU A 56 3.27 4.01 7.02
C LEU A 56 3.87 5.42 7.00
N VAL A 57 3.04 6.45 7.26
CA VAL A 57 3.50 7.83 7.38
C VAL A 57 4.49 7.97 8.54
N GLY A 58 4.24 7.33 9.68
CA GLY A 58 5.14 7.36 10.84
C GLY A 58 6.51 6.77 10.53
N ILE A 59 6.57 5.61 9.86
CA ILE A 59 7.83 5.01 9.40
C ILE A 59 8.54 5.93 8.41
N LEU A 60 7.81 6.48 7.45
CA LEU A 60 8.38 7.38 6.44
C LEU A 60 8.97 8.65 7.09
N LEU A 61 8.29 9.21 8.09
CA LEU A 61 8.77 10.34 8.88
C LEU A 61 10.02 9.97 9.68
N LEU A 62 10.04 8.78 10.29
CA LEU A 62 11.19 8.28 11.03
C LEU A 62 12.41 8.14 10.12
N LEU A 63 12.24 7.52 8.94
CA LEU A 63 13.31 7.41 7.93
C LEU A 63 13.76 8.79 7.46
N TYR A 64 12.84 9.72 7.23
CA TYR A 64 13.17 11.08 6.82
C TYR A 64 14.01 11.81 7.86
N VAL A 65 13.61 11.74 9.13
CA VAL A 65 14.40 12.33 10.23
C VAL A 65 15.78 11.70 10.30
N LEU A 66 15.86 10.38 10.17
CA LEU A 66 17.14 9.68 10.17
C LEU A 66 18.02 10.10 9.01
N THR A 67 17.46 10.25 7.80
CA THR A 67 18.23 10.64 6.60
C THR A 67 18.69 12.10 6.63
N VAL A 68 17.95 12.99 7.30
CA VAL A 68 18.35 14.40 7.45
C VAL A 68 19.39 14.58 8.56
N LYS A 69 19.43 13.66 9.53
CA LYS A 69 20.38 13.68 10.64
C LYS A 69 21.66 12.89 10.38
N LEU A 70 21.65 11.99 9.38
CA LEU A 70 22.79 11.22 8.90
C LEU A 70 23.48 11.98 7.76
#